data_AF-A0A9J7XHL0-F1
#
_entry.id   AF-A0A9J7XHL0-F1
#
_cell.length_a   1.000
_cell.length_b   1.000
_cell.length_c   1.000
_cell.angle_alpha   90.00
_cell.angle_beta   90.00
_cell.angle_gamma   90.00
#
_symmetry.space_group_name_H-M   'P 1'
#
loop_
_entity.id
_entity.type
_entity.pdbx_description
1 polymer ?
#
loop_
_entity_poly.entity_id
_entity_poly.type
_entity_poly.pdbx_seq_one_letter_code
_entity_poly.pdbx_strand_id
1 'polypeptide(L)'
;MDHNTSPVIKEGHVPQEYRTASLVFYSIIFIIGTVVNLTALWVFALTTKRRNSITVYMINVALVDLIFILLLPFRMVYYSQDYWPFGDMFCRINAALTVLYPCLALWLFALISTDRYVAIVQPRHTRELKSVRKALLSCAGVWIMTLGSTAPLVLLEEDPDRKTNHTTCIKMHDIIYLRRDNPVHFARIVFFFLVPVCIMVGCYIVIVDNLIHGRTSKLKPKVKQKSIRIIITLIVQVLVCFVPFHICFVSMLLASSERGYNTWGAFTTFLMNASTVLDIILFYIVSKQFQDPVISVILYRNYLRSVRRKSLHTNSIRSLSNLTSAMI
;
A
#
# COMPACT_ATOMS: atom_id res chain seq x y z
N MET A 1 24.55 -56.22 -8.35
CA MET A 1 25.37 -55.03 -8.67
C MET A 1 24.39 -53.88 -8.66
N ASP A 2 24.21 -53.34 -7.46
CA ASP A 2 23.17 -52.37 -7.16
C ASP A 2 23.66 -50.94 -7.39
N HIS A 3 22.71 -50.10 -7.80
CA HIS A 3 22.62 -48.65 -7.62
C HIS A 3 23.81 -47.76 -8.00
N ASN A 4 23.62 -46.86 -8.99
CA ASN A 4 23.20 -45.50 -8.64
C ASN A 4 22.85 -44.68 -9.90
N THR A 5 21.55 -44.58 -10.19
CA THR A 5 20.97 -43.43 -10.86
C THR A 5 21.06 -42.25 -9.90
N SER A 6 22.11 -41.43 -10.03
CA SER A 6 22.14 -40.12 -9.38
C SER A 6 21.00 -39.27 -9.93
N PRO A 7 20.04 -38.80 -9.11
CA PRO A 7 19.08 -37.84 -9.56
C PRO A 7 19.84 -36.53 -9.77
N VAL A 8 19.82 -36.01 -11.00
CA VAL A 8 20.22 -34.64 -11.28
C VAL A 8 19.33 -33.75 -10.40
N ILE A 9 19.94 -33.13 -9.38
CA ILE A 9 19.28 -32.19 -8.48
C ILE A 9 18.79 -31.03 -9.36
N LYS A 10 17.47 -30.93 -9.56
CA LYS A 10 16.83 -29.76 -10.18
C LYS A 10 16.98 -28.59 -9.21
N GLU A 11 17.91 -27.68 -9.46
CA GLU A 11 18.01 -26.43 -8.73
C GLU A 11 16.72 -25.60 -8.90
N GLY A 12 16.11 -25.19 -7.78
CA GLY A 12 15.37 -23.93 -7.68
C GLY A 12 14.03 -23.78 -8.40
N HIS A 13 13.32 -24.83 -8.81
CA HIS A 13 12.02 -24.66 -9.44
C HIS A 13 10.94 -24.26 -8.40
N VAL A 14 10.37 -23.06 -8.55
CA VAL A 14 9.22 -22.60 -7.74
C VAL A 14 8.06 -23.59 -7.95
N PRO A 15 7.47 -24.17 -6.89
CA PRO A 15 6.42 -25.17 -7.09
C PRO A 15 5.23 -24.56 -7.83
N GLN A 16 4.63 -25.33 -8.73
CA GLN A 16 3.61 -24.87 -9.67
C GLN A 16 2.41 -24.19 -8.97
N GLU A 17 2.05 -24.67 -7.78
CA GLU A 17 0.99 -24.10 -6.94
C GLU A 17 1.28 -22.63 -6.58
N TYR A 18 2.52 -22.31 -6.19
CA TYR A 18 2.93 -20.95 -5.83
C TYR A 18 3.00 -20.02 -7.04
N ARG A 19 3.42 -20.54 -8.19
CA ARG A 19 3.39 -19.80 -9.46
C ARG A 19 1.95 -19.39 -9.79
N THR A 20 1.03 -20.35 -9.78
CA THR A 20 -0.39 -20.08 -10.05
C THR A 20 -0.97 -19.10 -9.03
N ALA A 21 -0.71 -19.29 -7.74
CA ALA A 21 -1.18 -18.39 -6.69
C ALA A 21 -0.65 -16.96 -6.87
N SER A 22 0.63 -16.80 -7.21
CA SER A 22 1.25 -15.50 -7.48
C SER A 22 0.62 -14.80 -8.68
N LEU A 23 0.38 -15.51 -9.77
CA LEU A 23 -0.26 -14.96 -10.98
C LEU A 23 -1.68 -14.48 -10.70
N VAL A 24 -2.48 -15.29 -10.00
CA VAL A 24 -3.86 -14.91 -9.62
C VAL A 24 -3.84 -13.68 -8.71
N PHE A 25 -2.99 -13.70 -7.68
CA PHE A 25 -2.88 -12.61 -6.72
C PHE A 25 -2.45 -11.30 -7.40
N TYR A 26 -1.37 -11.31 -8.19
CA TYR A 26 -0.90 -10.11 -8.89
C TYR A 26 -1.89 -9.61 -9.93
N SER A 27 -2.65 -10.49 -10.58
CA SER A 27 -3.74 -10.08 -11.50
C SER A 27 -4.84 -9.32 -10.76
N ILE A 28 -5.26 -9.81 -9.58
CA ILE A 28 -6.27 -9.14 -8.74
C ILE A 28 -5.75 -7.77 -8.27
N ILE A 29 -4.53 -7.72 -7.74
CA ILE A 29 -3.91 -6.46 -7.29
C ILE A 29 -3.77 -5.49 -8.46
N PHE A 30 -3.36 -5.96 -9.64
CA PHE A 30 -3.22 -5.11 -10.81
C PHE A 30 -4.55 -4.47 -11.22
N ILE A 31 -5.62 -5.27 -11.35
CA ILE A 31 -6.93 -4.77 -11.78
C ILE A 31 -7.50 -3.81 -10.74
N ILE A 32 -7.61 -4.26 -9.47
CA ILE A 32 -8.25 -3.45 -8.42
C ILE A 32 -7.40 -2.23 -8.11
N GLY A 33 -6.10 -2.42 -7.93
CA GLY A 33 -5.15 -1.35 -7.60
C GLY A 33 -5.10 -0.26 -8.66
N THR A 34 -5.11 -0.63 -9.94
CA THR A 34 -5.14 0.35 -11.04
C THR A 34 -6.42 1.18 -10.99
N VAL A 35 -7.58 0.54 -10.84
CA VAL A 35 -8.88 1.24 -10.75
C VAL A 35 -8.92 2.19 -9.55
N VAL A 36 -8.52 1.71 -8.37
CA VAL A 36 -8.50 2.51 -7.13
C VAL A 36 -7.58 3.71 -7.27
N ASN A 37 -6.34 3.49 -7.68
CA ASN A 37 -5.34 4.55 -7.67
C ASN A 37 -5.48 5.54 -8.84
N LEU A 38 -5.94 5.11 -10.02
CA LEU A 38 -6.31 6.05 -11.10
C LEU A 38 -7.50 6.93 -10.69
N THR A 39 -8.52 6.33 -10.05
CA THR A 39 -9.65 7.10 -9.53
C THR A 39 -9.19 8.10 -8.47
N ALA A 40 -8.27 7.70 -7.59
CA ALA A 40 -7.69 8.58 -6.58
C ALA A 40 -6.95 9.74 -7.21
N LEU A 41 -6.09 9.46 -8.19
CA LEU A 41 -5.37 10.49 -8.91
C LEU A 41 -6.33 11.46 -9.61
N TRP A 42 -7.35 10.96 -10.30
CA TRP A 42 -8.39 11.78 -10.93
C TRP A 42 -9.10 12.70 -9.91
N VAL A 43 -9.57 12.15 -8.80
CA VAL A 43 -10.32 12.91 -7.77
C VAL A 43 -9.44 13.94 -7.06
N PHE A 44 -8.24 13.56 -6.64
CA PHE A 44 -7.35 14.44 -5.88
C PHE A 44 -6.63 15.47 -6.77
N ALA A 45 -6.27 15.10 -8.00
CA ALA A 45 -5.62 16.02 -8.91
C ALA A 45 -6.62 16.94 -9.63
N LEU A 46 -7.75 16.43 -10.12
CA LEU A 46 -8.62 17.18 -11.04
C LEU A 46 -9.91 17.68 -10.40
N THR A 47 -10.54 16.89 -9.53
CA THR A 47 -11.84 17.26 -8.92
C THR A 47 -11.69 18.13 -7.66
N THR A 48 -10.54 18.07 -6.98
CA THR A 48 -10.33 18.79 -5.72
C THR A 48 -10.09 20.28 -5.95
N LYS A 49 -11.15 21.09 -5.80
CA LYS A 49 -11.14 22.56 -6.02
C LYS A 49 -10.09 23.34 -5.20
N ARG A 50 -9.77 22.90 -3.98
CA ARG A 50 -8.77 23.55 -3.11
C ARG A 50 -7.77 22.52 -2.61
N ARG A 51 -6.57 22.55 -3.18
CA ARG A 51 -5.47 21.68 -2.75
C ARG A 51 -4.94 22.14 -1.39
N ASN A 52 -4.73 21.17 -0.51
CA ASN A 52 -4.05 21.35 0.78
C ASN A 52 -2.91 20.32 0.87
N SER A 53 -2.11 20.39 1.94
CA SER A 53 -0.99 19.46 2.17
C SER A 53 -1.40 17.98 2.09
N ILE A 54 -2.52 17.59 2.71
CA ILE A 54 -2.97 16.19 2.67
C ILE A 54 -3.34 15.74 1.25
N THR A 55 -3.96 16.60 0.42
CA THR A 55 -4.22 16.27 -0.99
C THR A 55 -2.92 16.00 -1.76
N VAL A 56 -1.85 16.76 -1.50
CA VAL A 56 -0.54 16.52 -2.13
C VAL A 56 0.02 15.16 -1.75
N TYR A 57 -0.05 14.79 -0.46
CA TYR A 57 0.40 13.46 -0.02
C TYR A 57 -0.44 12.34 -0.63
N MET A 58 -1.78 12.47 -0.70
CA MET A 58 -2.65 11.46 -1.33
C MET A 58 -2.35 11.28 -2.82
N ILE A 59 -2.06 12.35 -3.55
CA ILE A 59 -1.62 12.27 -4.95
C ILE A 59 -0.32 11.48 -5.06
N ASN A 60 0.65 11.74 -4.18
CA ASN A 60 1.92 11.02 -4.21
C ASN A 60 1.75 9.54 -3.83
N VAL A 61 0.89 9.21 -2.86
CA VAL A 61 0.54 7.81 -2.54
C VAL A 61 0.01 7.11 -3.78
N ALA A 62 -1.04 7.66 -4.41
CA ALA A 62 -1.62 7.09 -5.62
C ALA A 62 -0.62 6.97 -6.78
N LEU A 63 0.30 7.92 -6.94
CA LEU A 63 1.36 7.85 -7.95
C LEU A 63 2.36 6.73 -7.67
N VAL A 64 2.83 6.61 -6.41
CA VAL A 64 3.75 5.54 -6.00
C VAL A 64 3.10 4.16 -6.18
N ASP A 65 1.84 4.01 -5.78
CA ASP A 65 1.09 2.76 -5.97
C ASP A 65 0.89 2.44 -7.45
N LEU A 66 0.55 3.42 -8.30
CA LEU A 66 0.41 3.19 -9.74
C LEU A 66 1.73 2.77 -10.37
N ILE A 67 2.84 3.45 -10.05
CA ILE A 67 4.16 3.10 -10.56
C ILE A 67 4.49 1.64 -10.21
N PHE A 68 4.23 1.24 -8.96
CA PHE A 68 4.50 -0.13 -8.52
C PHE A 68 3.54 -1.17 -9.12
N ILE A 69 2.24 -0.86 -9.20
CA ILE A 69 1.23 -1.76 -9.79
C ILE A 69 1.50 -2.00 -11.28
N LEU A 70 1.92 -0.97 -12.02
CA LEU A 70 2.25 -1.09 -13.45
C LEU A 70 3.45 -2.00 -13.72
N LEU A 71 4.26 -2.32 -12.71
CA LEU A 71 5.36 -3.28 -12.81
C LEU A 71 4.91 -4.74 -12.64
N LEU A 72 3.75 -4.98 -12.03
CA LEU A 72 3.24 -6.33 -11.75
C LEU A 72 3.08 -7.20 -13.02
N PRO A 73 2.58 -6.69 -14.16
CA PRO A 73 2.49 -7.48 -15.40
C PRO A 73 3.82 -8.07 -15.85
N PHE A 74 4.90 -7.32 -15.75
CA PHE A 74 6.24 -7.80 -16.13
C PHE A 74 6.73 -8.90 -15.19
N ARG A 75 6.44 -8.76 -13.90
CA ARG A 75 6.69 -9.80 -12.90
C ARG A 75 5.81 -11.05 -13.16
N MET A 76 4.56 -10.88 -13.60
CA MET A 76 3.70 -12.00 -13.98
C MET A 76 4.24 -12.76 -15.20
N VAL A 77 4.78 -12.07 -16.20
CA VAL A 77 5.45 -12.73 -17.35
C VAL A 77 6.64 -13.58 -16.88
N TYR A 78 7.47 -13.02 -15.98
CA TYR A 78 8.56 -13.76 -15.37
C TYR A 78 8.10 -15.01 -14.62
N TYR A 79 7.08 -14.89 -13.76
CA TYR A 79 6.53 -16.05 -13.05
C TYR A 79 5.94 -17.07 -14.00
N SER A 80 5.37 -16.67 -15.14
CA SER A 80 4.76 -17.58 -16.11
C SER A 80 5.79 -18.36 -16.93
N GLN A 81 6.85 -17.68 -17.37
CA GLN A 81 7.81 -18.20 -18.35
C GLN A 81 9.13 -18.68 -17.73
N ASP A 82 9.35 -18.42 -16.43
CA ASP A 82 10.63 -18.63 -15.73
C ASP A 82 11.83 -17.95 -16.44
N TYR A 83 11.54 -16.93 -17.26
CA TYR A 83 12.48 -16.22 -18.14
C TYR A 83 12.12 -14.72 -18.18
N TRP A 84 13.14 -13.85 -18.30
CA TRP A 84 12.94 -12.39 -18.39
C TRP A 84 13.25 -11.85 -19.79
N PRO A 85 12.22 -11.51 -20.60
CA PRO A 85 12.41 -11.06 -21.98
C PRO A 85 12.71 -9.56 -22.14
N PHE A 86 12.59 -8.76 -21.09
CA PHE A 86 12.58 -7.29 -21.19
C PHE A 86 13.96 -6.63 -21.09
N GLY A 87 15.03 -7.43 -21.10
CA GLY A 87 16.42 -6.96 -21.00
C GLY A 87 16.88 -6.63 -19.58
N ASP A 88 18.20 -6.57 -19.41
CA ASP A 88 18.87 -6.42 -18.11
C ASP A 88 18.53 -5.10 -17.42
N MET A 89 18.62 -3.98 -18.15
CA MET A 89 18.36 -2.65 -17.57
C MET A 89 16.96 -2.55 -16.96
N PHE A 90 15.95 -3.13 -17.63
CA PHE A 90 14.60 -3.13 -17.10
C PHE A 90 14.43 -4.09 -15.92
N CYS A 91 15.14 -5.24 -15.90
CA CYS A 91 15.20 -6.12 -14.72
C CYS A 91 15.74 -5.35 -13.50
N ARG A 92 16.85 -4.62 -13.66
CA ARG A 92 17.45 -3.79 -12.59
C ARG A 92 16.49 -2.71 -12.08
N ILE A 93 15.86 -1.98 -13.00
CA ILE A 93 14.88 -0.93 -12.65
C ILE A 93 13.69 -1.53 -11.90
N ASN A 94 13.14 -2.65 -12.38
CA ASN A 94 11.99 -3.32 -11.78
C ASN A 94 12.30 -3.84 -10.37
N ALA A 95 13.48 -4.43 -10.18
CA ALA A 95 13.93 -4.90 -8.88
C ALA A 95 14.22 -3.74 -7.91
N ALA A 96 14.85 -2.66 -8.39
CA ALA A 96 15.06 -1.45 -7.59
C ALA A 96 13.73 -0.83 -7.13
N LEU A 97 12.76 -0.68 -8.04
CA LEU A 97 11.44 -0.12 -7.72
C LEU A 97 10.66 -0.99 -6.74
N THR A 98 10.80 -2.32 -6.81
CA THR A 98 10.22 -3.24 -5.83
C THR A 98 10.71 -2.96 -4.41
N VAL A 99 11.99 -2.63 -4.25
CA VAL A 99 12.58 -2.29 -2.94
C VAL A 99 12.24 -0.86 -2.52
N LEU A 100 12.14 0.06 -3.46
CA LEU A 100 11.80 1.46 -3.19
C LEU A 100 10.34 1.65 -2.77
N TYR A 101 9.44 0.84 -3.32
CA TYR A 101 8.00 0.95 -3.05
C TYR A 101 7.69 1.04 -1.54
N PRO A 102 8.09 0.07 -0.69
CA PRO A 102 7.78 0.15 0.73
C PRO A 102 8.42 1.36 1.41
N CYS A 103 9.61 1.78 0.98
CA CYS A 103 10.28 2.97 1.51
C CYS A 103 9.48 4.24 1.22
N LEU A 104 9.09 4.45 -0.04
CA LEU A 104 8.28 5.59 -0.48
C LEU A 104 6.92 5.62 0.24
N ALA A 105 6.24 4.47 0.32
CA ALA A 105 4.94 4.35 0.99
C ALA A 105 5.04 4.72 2.48
N LEU A 106 6.02 4.18 3.21
CA LEU A 106 6.20 4.45 4.64
C LEU A 106 6.54 5.92 4.92
N TRP A 107 7.41 6.54 4.11
CA TRP A 107 7.71 7.96 4.25
C TRP A 107 6.49 8.84 3.97
N LEU A 108 5.67 8.50 2.97
CA LEU A 108 4.42 9.20 2.71
C LEU A 108 3.42 9.03 3.87
N PHE A 109 3.33 7.84 4.47
CA PHE A 109 2.50 7.61 5.66
C PHE A 109 3.00 8.38 6.89
N ALA A 110 4.31 8.52 7.07
CA ALA A 110 4.90 9.36 8.11
C ALA A 110 4.59 10.85 7.88
N LEU A 111 4.66 11.34 6.64
CA LEU A 111 4.27 12.71 6.28
C LEU A 111 2.78 12.95 6.52
N ILE A 112 1.91 12.01 6.17
CA ILE A 112 0.46 12.10 6.43
C ILE A 112 0.20 12.09 7.95
N SER A 113 0.90 11.25 8.71
CA SER A 113 0.78 11.18 10.17
C SER A 113 1.22 12.48 10.84
N THR A 114 2.33 13.06 10.38
CA THR A 114 2.83 14.37 10.83
C THR A 114 1.83 15.48 10.48
N ASP A 115 1.24 15.44 9.29
CA ASP A 115 0.21 16.38 8.85
C ASP A 115 -1.05 16.33 9.73
N ARG A 116 -1.43 15.13 10.19
CA ARG A 116 -2.51 14.93 11.15
C ARG A 116 -2.13 15.40 12.55
N TYR A 117 -0.92 15.09 13.00
CA TYR A 117 -0.36 15.56 14.27
C TYR A 117 -0.42 17.09 14.38
N VAL A 118 0.16 17.81 13.41
CA VAL A 118 0.17 19.28 13.39
C VAL A 118 -1.23 19.86 13.44
N ALA A 119 -2.19 19.26 12.72
CA ALA A 119 -3.58 19.73 12.70
C ALA A 119 -4.31 19.57 14.04
N ILE A 120 -3.92 18.59 14.85
CA ILE A 120 -4.55 18.30 16.14
C ILE A 120 -3.87 19.08 17.26
N VAL A 121 -2.54 19.09 17.28
CA VAL A 121 -1.74 19.58 18.40
C VAL A 121 -1.37 21.06 18.25
N GLN A 122 -1.20 21.55 17.02
CA GLN A 122 -0.78 22.93 16.74
C GLN A 122 -1.80 23.68 15.83
N PRO A 123 -3.07 23.84 16.25
CA PRO A 123 -4.09 24.50 15.44
C PRO A 123 -3.74 25.94 15.05
N ARG A 124 -2.98 26.65 15.89
CA ARG A 124 -2.56 28.05 15.66
C ARG A 124 -1.57 28.19 14.49
N HIS A 125 -0.62 27.26 14.34
CA HIS A 125 0.39 27.27 13.27
C HIS A 125 0.01 26.38 12.08
N THR A 126 -1.19 25.79 12.10
CA THR A 126 -1.67 24.85 11.09
C THR A 126 -1.65 25.45 9.68
N ARG A 127 -1.98 26.74 9.50
CA ARG A 127 -2.00 27.37 8.17
C ARG A 127 -0.60 27.49 7.56
N GLU A 128 0.41 27.78 8.36
CA GLU A 128 1.80 27.97 7.92
C GLU A 128 2.54 26.64 7.75
N LEU A 129 2.27 25.67 8.62
CA LEU A 129 2.91 24.36 8.59
C LEU A 129 2.31 23.44 7.52
N LYS A 130 1.03 23.60 7.20
CA LYS A 130 0.32 22.77 6.21
C LYS A 130 0.21 23.42 4.82
N SER A 131 1.23 24.21 4.46
CA SER A 131 1.30 24.83 3.14
C SER A 131 1.51 23.78 2.05
N VAL A 132 0.80 23.95 0.92
CA VAL A 132 0.95 23.09 -0.27
C VAL A 132 2.41 23.07 -0.75
N ARG A 133 3.11 24.20 -0.69
CA ARG A 133 4.52 24.30 -1.09
C ARG A 133 5.41 23.42 -0.21
N LYS A 134 5.19 23.41 1.11
CA LYS A 134 5.94 22.57 2.05
C LYS A 134 5.67 21.09 1.78
N ALA A 135 4.41 20.72 1.55
CA ALA A 135 4.07 19.33 1.22
C ALA A 135 4.72 18.87 -0.10
N LEU A 136 4.73 19.71 -1.14
CA LEU A 136 5.42 19.41 -2.39
C LEU A 136 6.93 19.24 -2.18
N LEU A 137 7.55 20.13 -1.41
CA LEU A 137 8.98 20.05 -1.10
C LEU A 137 9.31 18.79 -0.27
N SER A 138 8.48 18.44 0.70
CA SER A 138 8.61 17.19 1.47
C SER A 138 8.49 15.94 0.58
N CYS A 139 7.51 15.89 -0.33
CA CYS A 139 7.40 14.79 -1.28
C CYS A 139 8.61 14.72 -2.21
N ALA A 140 9.04 15.85 -2.78
CA ALA A 140 10.21 15.89 -3.64
C ALA A 140 11.48 15.43 -2.90
N GLY A 141 11.64 15.84 -1.64
CA GLY A 141 12.71 15.38 -0.77
C GLY A 141 12.68 13.86 -0.57
N VAL A 142 11.52 13.29 -0.27
CA VAL A 142 11.35 11.83 -0.15
C VAL A 142 11.74 11.11 -1.44
N TRP A 143 11.26 11.57 -2.59
CA TRP A 143 11.63 11.01 -3.90
C TRP A 143 13.14 11.03 -4.14
N ILE A 144 13.77 12.20 -4.02
CA ILE A 144 15.22 12.39 -4.25
C ILE A 144 16.02 11.49 -3.32
N MET A 145 15.65 11.47 -2.04
CA MET A 145 16.29 10.68 -0.99
C MET A 145 16.19 9.18 -1.27
N THR A 146 15.01 8.69 -1.66
CA THR A 146 14.81 7.28 -2.01
C THR A 146 15.56 6.90 -3.29
N LEU A 147 15.41 7.67 -4.37
CA LEU A 147 16.06 7.38 -5.66
C LEU A 147 17.58 7.44 -5.55
N GLY A 148 18.11 8.42 -4.83
CA GLY A 148 19.54 8.56 -4.56
C GLY A 148 20.11 7.35 -3.81
N SER A 149 19.36 6.79 -2.86
CA SER A 149 19.80 5.59 -2.11
C SER A 149 19.86 4.32 -2.96
N THR A 150 19.19 4.30 -4.11
CA THR A 150 19.14 3.15 -5.02
C THR A 150 19.96 3.30 -6.28
N ALA A 151 20.43 4.51 -6.60
CA ALA A 151 21.31 4.72 -7.76
C ALA A 151 22.56 3.81 -7.72
N PRO A 152 23.24 3.62 -6.57
CA PRO A 152 24.35 2.66 -6.50
C PRO A 152 23.93 1.23 -6.84
N LEU A 153 22.72 0.82 -6.46
CA LEU A 153 22.21 -0.54 -6.69
C LEU A 153 22.01 -0.85 -8.18
N VAL A 154 21.62 0.16 -8.98
CA VAL A 154 21.40 0.01 -10.42
C VAL A 154 22.73 0.06 -11.19
N LEU A 155 23.68 0.85 -10.68
CA LEU A 155 24.89 1.24 -11.41
C LEU A 155 26.16 0.43 -11.03
N LEU A 156 26.27 -0.18 -9.84
CA LEU A 156 27.55 -0.70 -9.33
C LEU A 156 27.84 -2.20 -9.51
N GLU A 157 26.97 -3.02 -10.08
CA GLU A 157 27.21 -4.48 -10.11
C GLU A 157 27.50 -5.05 -11.50
N GLU A 158 28.65 -5.73 -11.60
CA GLU A 158 29.02 -6.61 -12.70
C GLU A 158 28.02 -7.76 -12.80
N ASP A 159 27.65 -8.08 -14.04
CA ASP A 159 26.54 -8.96 -14.36
C ASP A 159 26.85 -10.44 -14.04
N PRO A 160 26.21 -11.07 -13.03
CA PRO A 160 26.37 -12.50 -12.79
C PRO A 160 25.79 -13.36 -13.93
N ASP A 161 24.84 -12.82 -14.70
CA ASP A 161 24.16 -13.51 -15.81
C ASP A 161 25.03 -13.70 -17.06
N ARG A 162 26.23 -13.10 -17.13
CA ARG A 162 27.16 -13.32 -18.26
C ARG A 162 27.61 -14.78 -18.38
N LYS A 163 27.34 -15.64 -17.37
CA LYS A 163 27.75 -17.04 -17.33
C LYS A 163 26.67 -18.06 -17.74
N THR A 164 25.41 -17.66 -17.95
CA THR A 164 24.30 -18.60 -18.23
C THR A 164 23.54 -18.27 -19.52
N ASN A 165 23.32 -19.28 -20.38
CA ASN A 165 22.56 -19.16 -21.64
C ASN A 165 21.03 -18.94 -21.45
N HIS A 166 20.58 -18.67 -20.22
CA HIS A 166 19.20 -18.35 -19.87
C HIS A 166 19.18 -17.03 -19.12
N THR A 167 18.53 -16.01 -19.71
CA THR A 167 18.32 -14.69 -19.08
C THR A 167 17.25 -14.81 -17.99
N THR A 168 17.65 -15.27 -16.82
CA THR A 168 16.86 -15.22 -15.60
C THR A 168 17.04 -13.86 -14.94
N CYS A 169 15.97 -13.16 -14.54
CA CYS A 169 16.09 -11.93 -13.74
C CYS A 169 16.43 -12.29 -12.28
N ILE A 170 17.60 -12.90 -12.06
CA ILE A 170 18.11 -13.32 -10.74
C ILE A 170 18.24 -12.11 -9.82
N LYS A 171 18.48 -10.92 -10.37
CA LYS A 171 18.56 -9.65 -9.64
C LYS A 171 17.30 -9.33 -8.84
N MET A 172 16.13 -9.86 -9.21
CA MET A 172 14.92 -9.75 -8.39
C MET A 172 15.03 -10.54 -7.07
N HIS A 173 15.73 -11.67 -7.09
CA HIS A 173 16.07 -12.47 -5.90
C HIS A 173 17.34 -11.96 -5.22
N ASP A 174 18.40 -11.64 -5.94
CA ASP A 174 19.67 -11.18 -5.38
C ASP A 174 19.58 -9.81 -4.71
N ILE A 175 18.68 -8.91 -5.12
CA ILE A 175 18.45 -7.65 -4.38
C ILE A 175 17.80 -7.92 -2.98
N ILE A 176 17.12 -9.06 -2.83
CA ILE A 176 16.63 -9.57 -1.54
C ILE A 176 17.77 -10.29 -0.78
N TYR A 177 18.73 -10.91 -1.50
CA TYR A 177 19.86 -11.68 -0.96
C TYR A 177 21.22 -10.96 -1.03
N LEU A 178 21.21 -9.65 -1.16
CA LEU A 178 22.40 -8.89 -1.49
C LEU A 178 23.38 -8.88 -0.30
N ARG A 179 24.67 -9.03 -0.64
CA ARG A 179 25.82 -9.32 0.23
C ARG A 179 25.75 -8.67 1.63
N ARG A 180 25.89 -9.52 2.67
CA ARG A 180 25.83 -9.23 4.12
C ARG A 180 26.67 -8.02 4.59
N ASP A 181 27.67 -7.59 3.83
CA ASP A 181 28.65 -6.58 4.25
C ASP A 181 28.45 -5.18 3.65
N ASN A 182 27.30 -4.89 3.02
CA ASN A 182 27.08 -3.56 2.43
C ASN A 182 26.38 -2.60 3.43
N PRO A 183 27.05 -1.51 3.89
CA PRO A 183 26.46 -0.52 4.81
C PRO A 183 25.17 0.13 4.27
N VAL A 184 24.94 0.07 2.96
CA VAL A 184 23.71 0.54 2.30
C VAL A 184 22.46 -0.22 2.80
N HIS A 185 22.55 -1.51 3.15
CA HIS A 185 21.39 -2.26 3.66
C HIS A 185 21.00 -1.85 5.08
N PHE A 186 22.00 -1.66 5.95
CA PHE A 186 21.76 -1.16 7.30
C PHE A 186 21.15 0.24 7.26
N ALA A 187 21.72 1.13 6.44
CA ALA A 187 21.13 2.44 6.19
C ALA A 187 19.69 2.31 5.67
N ARG A 188 19.38 1.32 4.83
CA ARG A 188 18.02 1.13 4.31
C ARG A 188 17.01 0.72 5.38
N ILE A 189 17.34 -0.26 6.20
CA ILE A 189 16.46 -0.71 7.29
C ILE A 189 16.26 0.41 8.31
N VAL A 190 17.34 1.08 8.71
CA VAL A 190 17.25 2.14 9.73
C VAL A 190 16.49 3.35 9.18
N PHE A 191 16.88 3.83 8.01
CA PHE A 191 16.42 5.12 7.53
C PHE A 191 15.10 5.05 6.74
N PHE A 192 14.84 3.97 6.01
CA PHE A 192 13.62 3.84 5.20
C PHE A 192 12.52 2.99 5.85
N PHE A 193 12.81 2.30 6.96
CA PHE A 193 11.79 1.58 7.74
C PHE A 193 11.69 2.11 9.18
N LEU A 194 12.75 2.04 9.98
CA LEU A 194 12.66 2.39 11.41
C LEU A 194 12.34 3.87 11.63
N VAL A 195 12.99 4.79 10.91
CA VAL A 195 12.74 6.23 11.06
C VAL A 195 11.28 6.62 10.75
N PRO A 196 10.69 6.25 9.59
CA PRO A 196 9.27 6.50 9.31
C PRO A 196 8.33 5.90 10.36
N VAL A 197 8.57 4.67 10.79
CA VAL A 197 7.77 3.98 11.81
C VAL A 197 7.85 4.71 13.15
N CYS A 198 9.04 5.11 13.59
CA CYS A 198 9.24 5.89 14.81
C CYS A 198 8.54 7.25 14.76
N ILE A 199 8.63 7.96 13.63
CA ILE A 199 7.90 9.23 13.43
C ILE A 199 6.39 9.01 13.57
N MET A 200 5.86 7.96 12.93
CA MET A 200 4.44 7.62 13.03
C MET A 200 4.03 7.31 14.47
N VAL A 201 4.74 6.40 15.15
CA VAL A 201 4.47 6.01 16.53
C VAL A 201 4.52 7.23 17.46
N GLY A 202 5.55 8.07 17.34
CA GLY A 202 5.66 9.31 18.11
C GLY A 202 4.49 10.26 17.86
N CYS A 203 4.12 10.47 16.60
CA CYS A 203 2.94 11.26 16.25
C CYS A 203 1.67 10.69 16.91
N TYR A 204 1.50 9.37 16.92
CA TYR A 204 0.31 8.73 17.45
C TYR A 204 0.21 8.81 18.97
N ILE A 205 1.32 8.58 19.69
CA ILE A 205 1.38 8.73 21.14
C ILE A 205 0.95 10.14 21.54
N VAL A 206 1.54 11.16 20.91
CA VAL A 206 1.22 12.57 21.25
C VAL A 206 -0.20 12.94 20.86
N ILE A 207 -0.70 12.44 19.73
CA ILE A 207 -2.11 12.67 19.35
C ILE A 207 -3.02 12.07 20.41
N VAL A 208 -2.88 10.78 20.72
CA VAL A 208 -3.72 10.08 21.70
C VAL A 208 -3.67 10.77 23.07
N ASP A 209 -2.49 11.15 23.54
CA ASP A 209 -2.30 11.92 24.78
C ASP A 209 -3.12 13.21 24.78
N ASN A 210 -3.03 14.00 23.71
CA ASN A 210 -3.78 15.25 23.58
C ASN A 210 -5.30 15.01 23.46
N LEU A 211 -5.72 13.87 22.90
CA LEU A 211 -7.13 13.53 22.80
C LEU A 211 -7.74 13.10 24.14
N ILE A 212 -6.98 12.38 24.97
CA ILE A 212 -7.37 11.89 26.30
C ILE A 212 -7.40 13.06 27.28
N HIS A 213 -6.35 13.88 27.32
CA HIS A 213 -6.23 15.02 28.24
C HIS A 213 -7.07 16.25 27.83
N GLY A 214 -7.96 16.12 26.84
CA GLY A 214 -8.88 17.20 26.45
C GLY A 214 -8.23 18.46 25.87
N ARG A 215 -6.91 18.45 25.60
CA ARG A 215 -6.17 19.63 25.07
C ARG A 215 -6.61 20.05 23.66
N THR A 216 -7.42 19.22 22.99
CA THR A 216 -8.00 19.47 21.66
C THR A 216 -9.43 20.03 21.69
N SER A 217 -9.94 20.50 22.83
CA SER A 217 -11.35 20.90 23.02
C SER A 217 -11.86 21.95 22.02
N LYS A 218 -10.96 22.75 21.43
CA LYS A 218 -11.30 23.78 20.44
C LYS A 218 -11.52 23.26 19.01
N LEU A 219 -11.21 21.99 18.72
CA LEU A 219 -11.43 21.40 17.39
C LEU A 219 -12.84 20.83 17.23
N LYS A 220 -13.43 20.99 16.04
CA LYS A 220 -14.72 20.35 15.71
C LYS A 220 -14.61 18.83 15.86
N PRO A 221 -15.53 18.15 16.58
CA PRO A 221 -15.49 16.70 16.81
C PRO A 221 -15.34 15.87 15.54
N LYS A 222 -16.03 16.27 14.46
CA LYS A 222 -15.95 15.60 13.14
C LYS A 222 -14.54 15.62 12.55
N VAL A 223 -13.76 16.67 12.78
CA VAL A 223 -12.38 16.80 12.28
C VAL A 223 -11.44 15.91 13.09
N LYS A 224 -11.61 15.87 14.42
CA LYS A 224 -10.90 14.97 15.32
C LYS A 224 -11.12 13.51 14.94
N GLN A 225 -12.39 13.10 14.82
CA GLN A 225 -12.74 11.72 14.44
C GLN A 225 -12.19 11.33 13.07
N LYS A 226 -12.24 12.24 12.09
CA LYS A 226 -11.66 12.01 10.76
C LYS A 226 -10.14 11.77 10.83
N SER A 227 -9.41 12.60 11.57
CA SER A 227 -7.96 12.42 11.73
C SER A 227 -7.61 11.13 12.46
N ILE A 228 -8.36 10.74 13.50
CA ILE A 228 -8.18 9.45 14.19
C ILE A 228 -8.38 8.28 13.23
N ARG A 229 -9.43 8.31 12.40
CA ARG A 229 -9.67 7.25 11.40
C ARG A 229 -8.53 7.13 10.40
N ILE A 230 -7.97 8.25 9.94
CA ILE A 230 -6.78 8.25 9.06
C ILE A 230 -5.61 7.55 9.76
N ILE A 231 -5.31 7.95 10.99
CA ILE A 231 -4.21 7.41 11.78
C ILE A 231 -4.35 5.90 11.99
N ILE A 232 -5.52 5.43 12.44
CA ILE A 232 -5.79 4.01 12.65
C ILE A 232 -5.61 3.23 11.35
N THR A 233 -6.08 3.77 10.22
CA THR A 233 -5.92 3.13 8.91
C THR A 233 -4.44 2.95 8.55
N LEU A 234 -3.63 4.00 8.74
CA LEU A 234 -2.19 3.93 8.47
C LEU A 234 -1.48 2.94 9.41
N ILE A 235 -1.81 2.92 10.71
CA ILE A 235 -1.24 1.96 11.67
C ILE A 235 -1.52 0.52 11.21
N VAL A 236 -2.78 0.21 10.90
CA VAL A 236 -3.18 -1.13 10.49
C VAL A 236 -2.44 -1.54 9.21
N GLN A 237 -2.34 -0.63 8.23
CA GLN A 237 -1.64 -0.91 6.98
C GLN A 237 -0.13 -1.13 7.21
N VAL A 238 0.52 -0.36 8.08
CA VAL A 238 1.93 -0.57 8.45
C VAL A 238 2.12 -1.92 9.12
N LEU A 239 1.31 -2.24 10.12
CA LEU A 239 1.42 -3.48 10.89
C LEU A 239 1.11 -4.73 10.07
N VAL A 240 0.13 -4.66 9.15
CA VAL A 240 -0.32 -5.81 8.36
C VAL A 240 0.48 -5.96 7.06
N CYS A 241 0.78 -4.87 6.35
CA CYS A 241 1.40 -4.94 5.03
C CYS A 241 2.92 -4.79 5.05
N PHE A 242 3.46 -3.92 5.91
CA PHE A 242 4.88 -3.54 5.82
C PHE A 242 5.75 -4.21 6.89
N VAL A 243 5.29 -4.31 8.15
CA VAL A 243 6.06 -4.92 9.24
C VAL A 243 6.41 -6.39 8.94
N PRO A 244 5.50 -7.27 8.49
CA PRO A 244 5.83 -8.67 8.22
C PRO A 244 6.88 -8.81 7.12
N PHE A 245 6.79 -7.97 6.08
CA PHE A 245 7.76 -7.93 4.99
C PHE A 245 9.16 -7.52 5.49
N HIS A 246 9.26 -6.47 6.30
CA HIS A 246 10.56 -6.02 6.81
C HIS A 246 11.17 -6.99 7.82
N ILE A 247 10.36 -7.64 8.67
CA ILE A 247 10.84 -8.71 9.56
C ILE A 247 11.41 -9.85 8.72
N CYS A 248 10.69 -10.27 7.68
CA CYS A 248 11.15 -11.31 6.77
C CYS A 248 12.45 -10.91 6.06
N PHE A 249 12.51 -9.69 5.54
CA PHE A 249 13.70 -9.13 4.90
C PHE A 249 14.92 -9.10 5.84
N VAL A 250 14.76 -8.63 7.08
CA VAL A 250 15.85 -8.65 8.08
C VAL A 250 16.25 -10.07 8.45
N SER A 251 15.29 -10.99 8.60
CA SER A 251 15.58 -12.39 8.90
C SER A 251 16.38 -13.06 7.80
N MET A 252 16.05 -12.79 6.53
CA MET A 252 16.80 -13.30 5.37
C MET A 252 18.20 -12.68 5.28
N LEU A 253 18.36 -11.40 5.65
CA LEU A 253 19.67 -10.75 5.68
C LEU A 253 20.58 -11.34 6.77
N LEU A 254 20.00 -11.69 7.92
CA LEU A 254 20.74 -12.24 9.05
C LEU A 254 20.98 -13.75 8.92
N ALA A 255 20.08 -14.50 8.30
CA ALA A 255 20.24 -15.93 8.07
C ALA A 255 21.24 -16.18 6.94
N SER A 256 22.38 -16.80 7.26
CA SER A 256 23.22 -17.44 6.25
C SER A 256 22.66 -18.83 6.00
N SER A 257 22.37 -19.13 4.74
CA SER A 257 22.13 -20.47 4.20
C SER A 257 20.74 -21.08 4.40
N GLU A 258 19.76 -20.69 3.58
CA GLU A 258 18.92 -21.70 2.91
C GLU A 258 18.62 -21.25 1.47
N ARG A 259 19.15 -22.01 0.49
CA ARG A 259 18.95 -21.80 -0.96
C ARG A 259 17.60 -22.39 -1.41
N GLY A 260 16.54 -22.07 -0.69
CA GLY A 260 15.19 -22.61 -0.88
C GLY A 260 14.14 -21.51 -1.07
N TYR A 261 13.03 -21.86 -1.72
CA TYR A 261 11.87 -20.98 -1.82
C TYR A 261 11.27 -20.75 -0.43
N ASN A 262 11.31 -19.50 0.05
CA ASN A 262 10.74 -19.14 1.34
C ASN A 262 9.26 -18.75 1.20
N THR A 263 8.37 -19.67 1.58
CA THR A 263 6.91 -19.47 1.58
C THR A 263 6.49 -18.26 2.40
N TRP A 264 7.16 -18.02 3.53
CA TRP A 264 6.96 -16.83 4.37
C TRP A 264 7.38 -15.54 3.66
N GLY A 265 8.46 -15.58 2.89
CA GLY A 265 8.88 -14.47 2.02
C GLY A 265 7.83 -14.10 0.97
N ALA A 266 7.25 -15.11 0.32
CA ALA A 266 6.20 -14.88 -0.68
C ALA A 266 4.93 -14.32 -0.05
N PHE A 267 4.48 -14.89 1.08
CA PHE A 267 3.29 -14.42 1.80
C PHE A 267 3.43 -12.96 2.26
N THR A 268 4.55 -12.62 2.88
CA THR A 268 4.81 -11.24 3.34
C THR A 268 4.95 -10.25 2.17
N THR A 269 5.46 -10.70 1.02
CA THR A 269 5.44 -9.91 -0.22
C THR A 269 4.00 -9.69 -0.71
N PHE A 270 3.11 -10.68 -0.66
CA PHE A 270 1.70 -10.47 -1.00
C PHE A 270 1.03 -9.45 -0.08
N LEU A 271 1.28 -9.53 1.23
CA LEU A 271 0.78 -8.54 2.19
C LEU A 271 1.25 -7.12 1.86
N MET A 272 2.53 -6.96 1.51
CA MET A 272 3.07 -5.68 1.06
C MET A 272 2.36 -5.19 -0.22
N ASN A 273 2.14 -6.05 -1.21
CA ASN A 273 1.46 -5.66 -2.46
C ASN A 273 -0.02 -5.28 -2.21
N ALA A 274 -0.66 -5.89 -1.21
CA ALA A 274 -2.04 -5.57 -0.85
C ALA A 274 -2.21 -4.15 -0.31
N SER A 275 -1.15 -3.49 0.18
CA SER A 275 -1.25 -2.09 0.64
C SER A 275 -1.79 -1.17 -0.45
N THR A 276 -1.33 -1.35 -1.69
CA THR A 276 -1.74 -0.56 -2.87
C THR A 276 -3.26 -0.53 -3.11
N VAL A 277 -3.97 -1.57 -2.67
CA VAL A 277 -5.43 -1.66 -2.77
C VAL A 277 -6.10 -1.12 -1.51
N LEU A 278 -5.52 -1.37 -0.34
CA LEU A 278 -6.04 -0.92 0.95
C LEU A 278 -6.06 0.60 1.10
N ASP A 279 -5.25 1.33 0.31
CA ASP A 279 -5.29 2.79 0.24
C ASP A 279 -6.66 3.35 -0.18
N ILE A 280 -7.55 2.54 -0.78
CA ILE A 280 -8.96 2.92 -0.99
C ILE A 280 -9.64 3.38 0.31
N ILE A 281 -9.32 2.76 1.44
CA ILE A 281 -9.89 3.10 2.76
C ILE A 281 -9.41 4.49 3.16
N LEU A 282 -8.11 4.76 2.98
CA LEU A 282 -7.51 6.06 3.27
C LEU A 282 -8.11 7.16 2.38
N PHE A 283 -8.19 6.91 1.07
CA PHE A 283 -8.78 7.84 0.10
C PHE A 283 -10.25 8.15 0.42
N TYR A 284 -11.03 7.13 0.78
CA TYR A 284 -12.42 7.28 1.20
C TYR A 284 -12.57 8.13 2.46
N ILE A 285 -11.70 7.97 3.46
CA ILE A 285 -11.77 8.77 4.70
C ILE A 285 -11.42 10.25 4.39
N VAL A 286 -10.46 10.48 3.49
CA VAL A 286 -9.88 11.80 3.23
C VAL A 286 -10.73 12.64 2.28
N SER A 287 -11.34 12.05 1.26
CA SER A 287 -12.09 12.78 0.23
C SER A 287 -13.59 12.60 0.37
N LYS A 288 -14.34 13.71 0.34
CA LYS A 288 -15.81 13.65 0.29
C LYS A 288 -16.29 13.18 -1.09
N GLN A 289 -15.56 13.52 -2.13
CA GLN A 289 -15.87 13.12 -3.50
C GLN A 289 -15.83 11.60 -3.69
N PHE A 290 -15.02 10.89 -2.89
CA PHE A 290 -15.07 9.42 -2.80
C PHE A 290 -16.28 8.91 -1.99
N GLN A 291 -16.77 9.71 -1.06
CA GLN A 291 -17.92 9.37 -0.22
C GLN A 291 -19.25 9.62 -0.95
N ASP A 292 -19.34 10.66 -1.77
CA ASP A 292 -20.60 11.15 -2.35
C ASP A 292 -21.32 10.10 -3.22
N PRO A 293 -20.66 9.37 -4.16
CA PRO A 293 -21.31 8.30 -4.93
C PRO A 293 -21.78 7.14 -4.03
N VAL A 294 -20.97 6.73 -3.06
CA VAL A 294 -21.28 5.64 -2.13
C VAL A 294 -22.46 6.02 -1.23
N ILE A 295 -22.45 7.24 -0.69
CA ILE A 295 -23.54 7.77 0.13
C ILE A 295 -24.82 7.89 -0.70
N SER A 296 -24.74 8.38 -1.94
CA SER A 296 -25.89 8.49 -2.84
C SER A 296 -26.55 7.13 -3.09
N VAL A 297 -25.76 6.09 -3.39
CA VAL A 297 -26.27 4.72 -3.58
C VAL A 297 -26.89 4.16 -2.29
N ILE A 298 -26.26 4.38 -1.13
CA ILE A 298 -26.80 3.92 0.15
C ILE A 298 -28.12 4.64 0.49
N LEU A 299 -28.19 5.95 0.28
CA LEU A 299 -29.40 6.75 0.50
C LEU A 299 -30.52 6.32 -0.45
N TYR A 300 -30.21 6.11 -1.73
CA TYR A 300 -31.16 5.60 -2.71
C TYR A 300 -31.68 4.21 -2.33
N ARG A 301 -30.79 3.31 -1.90
CA ARG A 301 -31.18 1.97 -1.42
C ARG A 301 -32.06 2.04 -0.17
N ASN A 302 -31.73 2.93 0.77
CA ASN A 302 -32.53 3.12 1.99
C ASN A 302 -33.90 3.76 1.68
N TYR A 303 -33.95 4.67 0.72
CA TYR A 303 -35.19 5.24 0.20
C TYR A 303 -36.07 4.13 -0.41
N LEU A 304 -35.53 3.30 -1.31
CA LEU A 304 -36.27 2.16 -1.88
C LEU A 304 -36.78 1.19 -0.81
N ARG A 305 -35.96 0.90 0.23
CA ARG A 305 -36.40 0.08 1.38
C ARG A 305 -37.52 0.74 2.18
N SER A 306 -37.49 2.06 2.34
CA SER A 306 -38.55 2.83 3.02
C SER A 306 -39.85 2.79 2.23
N VAL A 307 -39.79 3.02 0.91
CA VAL A 307 -40.96 2.96 0.02
C VAL A 307 -41.58 1.56 0.01
N ARG A 308 -40.75 0.50 -0.07
CA ARG A 308 -41.23 -0.89 -0.01
C ARG A 308 -41.95 -1.19 1.32
N ARG A 309 -41.43 -0.73 2.46
CA ARG A 309 -42.07 -0.89 3.77
C ARG A 309 -43.42 -0.16 3.85
N LYS A 310 -43.50 1.08 3.32
CA LYS A 310 -44.76 1.82 3.26
C LYS A 310 -45.78 1.12 2.37
N SER A 311 -45.38 0.66 1.18
CA SER A 311 -46.25 -0.09 0.26
C SER A 311 -46.83 -1.37 0.90
N LEU A 312 -46.00 -2.15 1.61
CA LEU A 312 -46.47 -3.33 2.35
C LEU A 312 -47.45 -2.97 3.47
N HIS A 313 -47.20 -1.88 4.21
CA HIS A 313 -48.11 -1.44 5.26
C HIS A 313 -49.45 -0.95 4.71
N THR A 314 -49.44 -0.18 3.61
CA THR A 314 -50.67 0.29 2.96
C THR A 314 -51.50 -0.88 2.39
N ASN A 315 -50.85 -1.88 1.78
CA ASN A 315 -51.54 -3.08 1.28
C ASN A 315 -52.11 -3.94 2.43
N SER A 316 -51.42 -4.03 3.56
CA SER A 316 -51.93 -4.72 4.75
C SER A 316 -53.15 -4.02 5.35
N ILE A 317 -53.16 -2.68 5.41
CA ILE A 317 -54.31 -1.91 5.92
C ILE A 317 -55.51 -2.08 4.98
N ARG A 318 -55.29 -2.05 3.67
CA ARG A 318 -56.36 -2.25 2.67
C ARG A 318 -56.94 -3.67 2.72
N SER A 319 -56.11 -4.67 2.99
CA SER A 319 -56.57 -6.05 3.20
C SER A 319 -57.38 -6.19 4.48
N LEU A 320 -56.97 -5.54 5.57
CA LEU A 320 -57.72 -5.55 6.83
C LEU A 320 -59.07 -4.84 6.70
N SER A 321 -59.11 -3.68 6.04
CA SER A 321 -60.36 -2.94 5.82
C SER A 321 -61.36 -3.74 4.99
N ASN A 322 -60.87 -4.47 3.98
CA ASN A 322 -61.72 -5.32 3.15
C ASN A 322 -62.25 -6.54 3.93
N LEU A 323 -61.47 -7.11 4.84
CA LEU A 323 -61.92 -8.18 5.74
C LEU A 323 -62.99 -7.69 6.72
N THR A 324 -62.81 -6.50 7.31
CA THR A 324 -63.81 -5.92 8.22
C THR A 324 -65.11 -5.53 7.50
N SER A 325 -65.03 -5.06 6.25
CA SER A 325 -66.23 -4.77 5.45
C SER A 325 -66.98 -6.02 4.98
N ALA A 326 -66.33 -7.19 4.93
CA ALA A 326 -66.98 -8.45 4.56
C ALA A 326 -67.63 -9.17 5.76
N MET A 327 -67.41 -8.71 6.99
CA MET A 327 -67.96 -9.28 8.23
C MET A 327 -69.18 -8.53 8.79
N ILE A 328 -69.61 -7.44 8.15
CA ILE A 328 -70.80 -6.63 8.50
C ILE A 328 -71.89 -6.90 7.48
#